data_AF-A0A6J8AMQ8-F1
#
_entry.id   AF-A0A6J8AMQ8-F1
#
_cell.length_a   1.000
_cell.length_b   1.000
_cell.length_c   1.000
_cell.angle_alpha   90.00
_cell.angle_beta   90.00
_cell.angle_gamma   90.00
#
_symmetry.space_group_name_H-M   'P 1'
#
loop_
_entity.id
_entity.type
_entity.pdbx_description
1 polymer ?
#
loop_
_entity_poly.entity_id
_entity_poly.type
_entity_poly.pdbx_seq_one_letter_code
_entity_poly.pdbx_strand_id
1 'polypeptide(L)'
;MFETVEDPILTFNTVLTSIADRTIPKTSANPKHPSKPWFDDACDQAIDDRKQSERRFYQHPTSENLSNFRIFRAKARRTCRQARRTSWKTFILGISSRTPMTKVWNMIQKTKGKNAKATVKHLKDGTDLLTSEKDIANKLGETFAKSSSNNYREDFKKVKKQKEKIKLNFKSKNGENYNKLFSLEELKTSLSMAHDTACGPDNIHYQLLKHLPDSSLESLLKLMNNIWESGDLLTRIIQSLYSTALRWLH
;
A
#
# COMPACT_ATOMS: atom_id res chain seq x y z
N MET A 1 -3.62 19.24 29.03
CA MET A 1 -2.84 19.98 28.00
C MET A 1 -3.69 20.47 26.82
N PHE A 2 -4.96 20.04 26.68
CA PHE A 2 -5.80 20.36 25.51
C PHE A 2 -7.18 20.93 25.85
N GLU A 3 -7.41 21.37 27.09
CA GLU A 3 -8.75 21.78 27.57
C GLU A 3 -9.19 23.18 27.11
N THR A 4 -8.31 23.97 26.46
CA THR A 4 -8.57 25.37 26.12
C THR A 4 -8.19 25.76 24.69
N VAL A 5 -8.14 24.82 23.74
CA VAL A 5 -7.69 25.07 22.35
C VAL A 5 -8.84 24.93 21.36
N GLU A 6 -8.88 25.82 20.36
CA GLU A 6 -9.92 25.96 19.33
C GLU A 6 -10.13 24.70 18.48
N ASP A 7 -9.10 23.86 18.33
CA ASP A 7 -9.19 22.50 17.76
C ASP A 7 -8.15 21.57 18.43
N PRO A 8 -8.56 20.81 19.47
CA PRO A 8 -7.69 19.92 20.22
C PRO A 8 -7.06 18.81 19.38
N ILE A 9 -7.74 18.35 18.32
CA ILE A 9 -7.30 17.22 17.50
C ILE A 9 -6.31 17.68 16.44
N LEU A 10 -6.55 18.85 15.82
CA LEU A 10 -5.56 19.47 14.94
C LEU A 10 -4.24 19.73 15.71
N THR A 11 -4.35 20.18 16.96
CA THR A 11 -3.18 20.41 17.82
C THR A 11 -2.44 19.10 18.10
N PHE A 12 -3.15 18.02 18.43
CA PHE A 12 -2.55 16.70 18.63
C PHE A 12 -1.83 16.21 17.36
N ASN A 13 -2.49 16.29 16.20
CA ASN A 13 -1.93 15.83 14.93
C ASN A 13 -0.70 16.63 14.50
N THR A 14 -0.73 17.95 14.66
CA THR A 14 0.40 18.83 14.32
C THR A 14 1.63 18.55 15.18
N VAL A 15 1.45 18.39 16.49
CA VAL A 15 2.53 17.99 17.41
C VAL A 15 3.09 16.61 17.02
N LEU A 16 2.22 15.65 16.75
CA LEU A 16 2.62 14.29 16.39
C LEU A 16 3.41 14.26 15.07
N THR A 17 2.96 15.03 14.08
CA THR A 17 3.61 15.14 12.77
C THR A 17 4.97 15.83 12.89
N SER A 18 5.06 16.89 13.68
CA SER A 18 6.32 17.59 13.97
C SER A 18 7.36 16.68 14.62
N ILE A 19 6.95 15.85 15.57
CA ILE A 19 7.84 14.86 16.22
C ILE A 19 8.29 13.81 15.21
N ALA A 20 7.36 13.28 14.41
CA ALA A 20 7.67 12.28 13.38
C ALA A 20 8.68 12.82 12.36
N ASP A 21 8.47 14.03 11.85
CA ASP A 21 9.37 14.66 10.88
C ASP A 21 10.80 14.88 11.42
N ARG A 22 10.94 15.09 12.73
CA ARG A 22 12.26 15.26 13.38
C ARG A 22 12.96 13.94 13.68
N THR A 23 12.21 12.86 13.90
CA THR A 23 12.75 11.61 14.47
C THR A 23 12.75 10.45 13.49
N ILE A 24 11.91 10.48 12.46
CA ILE A 24 11.74 9.39 11.49
C ILE A 24 12.28 9.84 10.13
N PRO A 25 13.41 9.27 9.66
CA PRO A 25 13.94 9.61 8.34
C PRO A 25 12.99 9.14 7.23
N LYS A 26 12.64 10.05 6.33
CA LYS A 26 11.80 9.74 5.16
C LYS A 26 12.64 8.99 4.12
N THR A 27 12.15 7.84 3.65
CA THR A 27 12.77 7.14 2.52
C THR A 27 12.61 7.94 1.24
N SER A 28 13.66 7.99 0.41
CA SER A 28 13.62 8.70 -0.88
C SER A 28 12.51 8.16 -1.79
N ALA A 29 11.79 9.05 -2.46
CA ALA A 29 10.74 8.73 -3.44
C ALA A 29 11.28 8.12 -4.76
N ASN A 30 12.56 7.73 -4.83
CA ASN A 30 13.13 7.06 -5.99
C ASN A 30 12.92 5.54 -5.85
N PRO A 31 11.90 4.95 -6.48
CA PRO A 31 11.74 3.51 -6.49
C PRO A 31 12.98 2.91 -7.15
N LYS A 32 13.73 2.10 -6.39
CA LYS A 32 14.75 1.25 -6.99
C LYS A 32 14.04 0.36 -8.01
N HIS A 33 14.50 0.38 -9.26
CA HIS A 33 13.98 -0.54 -10.27
C HIS A 33 13.98 -1.96 -9.69
N PRO A 34 12.92 -2.76 -9.89
CA PRO A 34 12.87 -4.13 -9.41
C PRO A 34 14.04 -4.90 -10.03
N SER A 35 15.14 -4.97 -9.29
CA SER A 35 16.36 -5.61 -9.75
C SER A 35 16.15 -7.11 -9.71
N LYS A 36 16.66 -7.79 -10.72
CA LYS A 36 16.60 -9.24 -10.77
C LYS A 36 17.45 -9.76 -9.59
N PRO A 37 17.04 -10.83 -8.87
CA PRO A 37 17.77 -11.30 -7.69
C PRO A 37 19.22 -11.74 -7.92
N TRP A 38 19.63 -11.84 -9.19
CA TRP A 38 20.97 -12.23 -9.61
C TRP A 38 21.79 -11.06 -10.16
N PHE A 39 21.20 -9.88 -10.29
CA PHE A 39 21.86 -8.72 -10.87
C PHE A 39 22.61 -7.97 -9.77
N ASP A 40 23.93 -8.08 -9.82
CA ASP A 40 24.88 -7.44 -8.90
C ASP A 40 25.67 -6.34 -9.61
N ASP A 41 26.45 -5.58 -8.84
CA ASP A 41 27.28 -4.46 -9.36
C ASP A 41 28.29 -4.94 -10.41
N ALA A 42 28.75 -6.20 -10.30
CA ALA A 42 29.63 -6.81 -11.30
C ALA A 42 28.93 -7.02 -12.65
N CYS A 43 27.65 -7.42 -12.64
CA CYS A 43 26.83 -7.47 -13.84
C CYS A 43 26.61 -6.08 -14.44
N ASP A 44 26.37 -5.08 -13.59
CA ASP A 44 26.14 -3.70 -14.04
C ASP A 44 27.39 -3.13 -14.72
N GLN A 45 28.53 -3.20 -14.04
CA GLN A 45 29.82 -2.78 -14.58
C GLN A 45 30.15 -3.49 -15.90
N ALA A 46 29.97 -4.82 -15.96
CA ALA A 46 30.27 -5.56 -17.19
C ALA A 46 29.34 -5.19 -18.36
N ILE A 47 28.09 -4.82 -18.08
CA ILE A 47 27.16 -4.32 -19.09
C ILE A 47 27.55 -2.91 -19.55
N ASP A 48 28.01 -2.06 -18.64
CA ASP A 48 28.44 -0.70 -18.96
C ASP A 48 29.74 -0.68 -19.74
N ASP A 49 30.73 -1.51 -19.40
CA ASP A 49 31.95 -1.74 -20.19
C ASP A 49 31.60 -2.18 -21.63
N ARG A 50 30.60 -3.08 -21.76
CA ARG A 50 30.09 -3.51 -23.07
C ARG A 50 29.45 -2.34 -23.83
N LYS A 51 28.60 -1.53 -23.19
CA LYS A 51 27.99 -0.36 -23.84
C LYS A 51 29.04 0.68 -24.23
N GLN A 52 30.07 0.87 -23.41
CA GLN A 52 31.16 1.80 -23.69
C GLN A 52 31.98 1.35 -24.89
N SER A 53 32.39 0.08 -24.94
CA SER A 53 33.11 -0.48 -26.09
C SER A 53 32.27 -0.52 -27.36
N GLU A 54 30.97 -0.79 -27.26
CA GLU A 54 30.01 -0.72 -28.37
C GLU A 54 29.92 0.71 -28.94
N ARG A 55 29.75 1.72 -28.07
CA ARG A 55 29.76 3.14 -28.48
C ARG A 55 31.08 3.52 -29.15
N ARG A 56 32.22 3.10 -28.58
CA ARG A 56 33.55 3.39 -29.14
C ARG A 56 33.74 2.76 -30.53
N PHE A 57 33.26 1.54 -30.74
CA PHE A 57 33.27 0.89 -32.05
C PHE A 57 32.40 1.63 -33.07
N TYR A 58 31.20 2.07 -32.70
CA TYR A 58 30.35 2.85 -33.60
C TYR A 58 30.93 4.22 -33.97
N GLN A 59 31.62 4.88 -33.04
CA GLN A 59 32.29 6.15 -33.30
C GLN A 59 33.57 5.98 -34.15
N HIS A 60 34.32 4.91 -33.89
CA HIS A 60 35.60 4.62 -34.56
C HIS A 60 35.67 3.15 -34.96
N PRO A 61 35.19 2.78 -36.18
CA PRO A 61 35.09 1.39 -36.64
C PRO A 61 36.45 0.76 -37.02
N THR A 62 37.36 0.60 -36.07
CA THR A 62 38.65 -0.07 -36.26
C THR A 62 38.57 -1.56 -35.92
N SER A 63 39.49 -2.36 -36.46
CA SER A 63 39.61 -3.80 -36.14
C SER A 63 39.85 -4.05 -34.66
N GLU A 64 40.65 -3.20 -34.01
CA GLU A 64 40.90 -3.23 -32.57
C GLU A 64 39.62 -2.96 -31.76
N ASN A 65 38.86 -1.91 -32.11
CA ASN A 65 37.63 -1.58 -31.42
C ASN A 65 36.56 -2.68 -31.57
N LEU A 66 36.51 -3.34 -32.73
CA LEU A 66 35.66 -4.52 -32.94
C LEU A 66 36.08 -5.69 -32.05
N SER A 67 37.38 -5.95 -31.93
CA SER A 67 37.92 -6.98 -31.04
C SER A 67 37.56 -6.72 -29.58
N ASN A 68 37.79 -5.48 -29.12
CA ASN A 68 37.45 -5.03 -27.78
C ASN A 68 35.96 -5.19 -27.48
N PHE A 69 35.07 -4.74 -28.38
CA PHE A 69 33.63 -4.94 -28.24
C PHE A 69 33.26 -6.42 -28.11
N ARG A 70 33.85 -7.30 -28.92
CA ARG A 70 33.61 -8.76 -28.84
C ARG A 70 34.05 -9.34 -27.49
N ILE A 71 35.21 -8.92 -26.97
CA ILE A 71 35.73 -9.32 -25.67
C ILE A 71 34.79 -8.87 -24.55
N PHE A 72 34.42 -7.58 -24.50
CA PHE A 72 33.52 -7.05 -23.47
C PHE A 72 32.12 -7.65 -23.57
N ARG A 73 31.60 -7.91 -24.77
CA ARG A 73 30.36 -8.65 -24.97
C ARG A 73 30.42 -10.06 -24.40
N ALA A 74 31.52 -10.77 -24.61
CA ALA A 74 31.73 -12.11 -24.04
C ALA A 74 31.84 -12.06 -22.50
N LYS A 75 32.59 -11.09 -21.97
CA LYS A 75 32.77 -10.87 -20.52
C LYS A 75 31.44 -10.54 -19.84
N ALA A 76 30.65 -9.62 -20.40
CA ALA A 76 29.31 -9.29 -19.91
C ALA A 76 28.38 -10.51 -19.87
N ARG A 77 28.38 -11.30 -20.96
CA ARG A 77 27.58 -12.52 -21.06
C ARG A 77 28.00 -13.56 -20.02
N ARG A 78 29.31 -13.77 -19.82
CA ARG A 78 29.85 -14.71 -18.84
C ARG A 78 29.47 -14.29 -17.42
N THR A 79 29.69 -13.03 -17.07
CA THR A 79 29.41 -12.47 -15.74
C THR A 79 27.92 -12.60 -15.40
N CYS A 80 27.02 -12.13 -16.29
CA CYS A 80 25.57 -12.27 -16.10
C CYS A 80 25.12 -13.73 -15.93
N ARG A 81 25.71 -14.67 -16.70
CA ARG A 81 25.37 -16.10 -16.60
C ARG A 81 25.83 -16.70 -15.28
N GLN A 82 27.02 -16.32 -14.82
CA GLN A 82 27.57 -16.81 -13.57
C GLN A 82 26.78 -16.28 -12.37
N ALA A 83 26.43 -15.00 -12.38
CA ALA A 83 25.60 -14.39 -11.34
C ALA A 83 24.20 -15.03 -11.26
N ARG A 84 23.55 -15.26 -12.41
CA ARG A 84 22.28 -16.04 -12.49
C ARG A 84 22.40 -17.41 -11.87
N ARG A 85 23.43 -18.17 -12.24
CA ARG A 85 23.64 -19.54 -11.75
C ARG A 85 23.90 -19.54 -10.25
N THR A 86 24.72 -18.62 -9.77
CA THR A 86 25.10 -18.54 -8.35
C THR A 86 23.90 -18.16 -7.50
N SER A 87 23.16 -17.12 -7.87
CA SER A 87 21.91 -16.70 -7.20
C SER A 87 20.87 -17.84 -7.16
N TRP A 88 20.69 -18.57 -8.26
CA TRP A 88 19.78 -19.71 -8.31
C TRP A 88 20.23 -20.87 -7.40
N LYS A 89 21.54 -21.19 -7.40
CA LYS A 89 22.10 -22.23 -6.53
C LYS A 89 21.91 -21.86 -5.06
N THR A 90 22.25 -20.63 -4.67
CA THR A 90 22.06 -20.14 -3.30
C THR A 90 20.60 -20.20 -2.87
N PHE A 91 19.67 -19.84 -3.77
CA PHE A 91 18.24 -19.93 -3.48
C PHE A 91 17.80 -21.39 -3.23
N ILE A 92 18.16 -22.32 -4.13
CA ILE A 92 17.81 -23.74 -3.98
C ILE A 92 18.35 -24.31 -2.67
N LEU A 93 19.60 -23.98 -2.32
CA LEU A 93 20.22 -24.44 -1.07
C LEU A 93 19.48 -23.93 0.18
N GLY A 94 18.78 -22.79 0.08
CA GLY A 94 17.98 -22.22 1.17
C GLY A 94 16.53 -22.72 1.23
N ILE A 95 16.07 -23.56 0.29
CA ILE A 95 14.71 -24.12 0.33
C ILE A 95 14.65 -25.24 1.37
N SER A 96 13.70 -25.12 2.30
CA SER A 96 13.35 -26.16 3.27
C SER A 96 11.87 -26.58 3.16
N SER A 97 11.47 -27.64 3.87
CA SER A 97 10.08 -28.12 3.93
C SER A 97 9.07 -27.06 4.43
N ARG A 98 9.55 -26.00 5.09
CA ARG A 98 8.73 -24.88 5.57
C ARG A 98 8.59 -23.75 4.55
N THR A 99 9.21 -23.87 3.38
CA THR A 99 9.20 -22.80 2.37
C THR A 99 7.87 -22.81 1.61
N PRO A 100 7.06 -21.74 1.67
CA PRO A 100 5.78 -21.71 0.97
C PRO A 100 5.98 -21.75 -0.55
N MET A 101 5.12 -22.48 -1.26
CA MET A 101 5.15 -22.58 -2.72
C MET A 101 5.08 -21.21 -3.41
N THR A 102 4.34 -20.26 -2.83
CA THR A 102 4.26 -18.87 -3.30
C THR A 102 5.62 -18.18 -3.33
N LYS A 103 6.48 -18.42 -2.32
CA LYS A 103 7.84 -17.86 -2.26
C LYS A 103 8.71 -18.43 -3.39
N VAL A 104 8.61 -19.73 -3.64
CA VAL A 104 9.32 -20.42 -4.74
C VAL A 104 8.87 -19.89 -6.11
N TRP A 105 7.55 -19.80 -6.32
CA TRP A 105 6.98 -19.29 -7.56
C TRP A 105 7.38 -17.83 -7.83
N ASN A 106 7.30 -16.97 -6.81
CA ASN A 106 7.71 -15.57 -6.91
C ASN A 106 9.18 -15.44 -7.29
N MET A 107 10.06 -16.28 -6.73
CA MET A 107 11.49 -16.30 -7.09
C MET A 107 11.70 -16.69 -8.56
N ILE A 108 11.01 -17.72 -9.04
CA ILE A 108 11.07 -18.14 -10.46
C ILE A 108 10.61 -17.03 -11.41
N GLN A 109 9.54 -16.30 -11.06
CA GLN A 109 9.07 -15.18 -11.88
C GLN A 109 10.06 -14.01 -11.87
N LYS A 110 10.71 -13.75 -10.72
CA LYS A 110 11.74 -12.71 -10.53
C LYS A 110 12.98 -13.02 -11.38
N THR A 111 13.45 -14.27 -11.36
CA THR A 111 14.63 -14.69 -12.14
C THR A 111 14.37 -14.63 -13.65
N LYS A 112 13.15 -14.96 -14.09
CA LYS A 112 12.69 -14.80 -15.49
C LYS A 112 12.47 -13.34 -15.91
N GLY A 113 12.47 -12.38 -14.96
CA GLY A 113 12.18 -10.98 -15.23
C GLY A 113 10.71 -10.68 -15.53
N LYS A 114 9.80 -11.61 -15.19
CA LYS A 114 8.35 -11.50 -15.44
C LYS A 114 7.56 -10.88 -14.27
N ASN A 115 8.26 -10.40 -13.24
CA ASN A 115 7.63 -9.87 -12.02
C ASN A 115 7.19 -8.40 -12.10
N ALA A 116 7.15 -7.81 -13.29
CA ALA A 116 6.40 -6.58 -13.49
C ALA A 116 4.92 -6.96 -13.56
N LYS A 117 4.19 -6.83 -12.44
CA LYS A 117 2.73 -6.74 -12.54
C LYS A 117 2.45 -5.50 -13.38
N ALA A 118 1.85 -5.67 -14.55
CA ALA A 118 1.31 -4.55 -15.29
C ALA A 118 0.21 -3.94 -14.41
N THR A 119 0.50 -2.81 -13.78
CA THR A 119 -0.55 -1.96 -13.21
C THR A 119 -1.34 -1.44 -14.39
N VAL A 120 -2.61 -1.81 -14.48
CA VAL A 120 -3.54 -1.25 -15.45
C VAL A 120 -3.65 0.24 -15.13
N LYS A 121 -3.02 1.08 -15.96
CA LYS A 121 -3.01 2.55 -15.78
C LYS A 121 -4.18 3.24 -16.48
N HIS A 122 -5.00 2.48 -17.20
CA HIS A 122 -6.07 3.04 -18.01
C HIS A 122 -7.26 2.11 -18.09
N LEU A 123 -8.46 2.69 -18.06
CA LEU A 123 -9.72 2.00 -18.29
C LEU A 123 -10.33 2.53 -19.59
N LYS A 124 -10.74 1.64 -20.49
CA LYS A 124 -11.43 2.03 -21.71
C LYS A 124 -12.94 1.95 -21.48
N ASP A 125 -13.65 3.05 -21.68
CA ASP A 125 -15.09 3.15 -21.60
C ASP A 125 -15.64 3.53 -22.99
N GLY A 126 -15.99 2.54 -23.80
CA GLY A 126 -16.38 2.77 -25.19
C GLY A 126 -15.24 3.36 -26.02
N THR A 127 -15.37 4.62 -26.45
CA THR A 127 -14.37 5.38 -27.20
C THR A 127 -13.34 6.07 -26.30
N ASP A 128 -13.63 6.27 -25.03
CA ASP A 128 -12.85 7.13 -24.15
C ASP A 128 -11.84 6.32 -23.33
N LEU A 129 -10.65 6.89 -23.14
CA LEU A 129 -9.56 6.29 -22.36
C LEU A 129 -9.36 7.06 -21.06
N LEU A 130 -9.84 6.49 -19.96
CA LEU A 130 -9.67 7.04 -18.62
C LEU A 130 -8.27 6.70 -18.10
N THR A 131 -7.48 7.70 -17.72
CA THR A 131 -6.10 7.53 -17.23
C THR A 131 -5.91 7.99 -15.77
N SER A 132 -6.86 8.78 -15.25
CA SER A 132 -6.88 9.29 -13.88
C SER A 132 -7.47 8.24 -12.92
N GLU A 133 -6.81 8.00 -11.79
CA GLU A 133 -7.26 7.04 -10.77
C GLU A 133 -8.66 7.35 -10.24
N LYS A 134 -8.97 8.65 -10.04
CA LYS A 134 -10.28 9.11 -9.57
C LYS A 134 -11.38 8.78 -10.58
N ASP A 135 -11.12 9.04 -11.86
CA ASP A 135 -12.12 8.85 -12.91
C ASP A 135 -12.35 7.36 -13.18
N ILE A 136 -11.28 6.54 -13.11
CA ILE A 136 -11.37 5.08 -13.14
C ILE A 136 -12.21 4.57 -11.96
N ALA A 137 -11.94 5.03 -10.74
CA ALA A 137 -12.68 4.62 -9.54
C ALA A 137 -14.17 5.01 -9.62
N ASN A 138 -14.46 6.24 -10.04
CA ASN A 138 -15.82 6.73 -10.24
C ASN A 138 -16.55 5.89 -11.29
N LYS A 139 -15.92 5.64 -12.44
CA LYS A 139 -16.52 4.83 -13.50
C LYS A 139 -16.81 3.41 -13.03
N LEU A 140 -15.89 2.78 -12.31
CA LEU A 140 -16.14 1.48 -11.67
C LEU A 140 -17.34 1.55 -10.73
N GLY A 141 -17.40 2.57 -9.87
CA GLY A 141 -18.54 2.83 -8.98
C GLY A 141 -19.88 2.94 -9.74
N GLU A 142 -19.92 3.72 -10.82
CA GLU A 142 -21.11 3.84 -11.67
C GLU A 142 -21.53 2.50 -12.28
N THR A 143 -20.57 1.72 -12.81
CA THR A 143 -20.88 0.42 -13.41
C THR A 143 -21.41 -0.58 -12.38
N PHE A 144 -20.84 -0.59 -11.16
CA PHE A 144 -21.33 -1.42 -10.07
C PHE A 144 -22.71 -0.98 -9.58
N ALA A 145 -22.96 0.33 -9.48
CA ALA A 145 -24.27 0.86 -9.10
C ALA A 145 -25.35 0.49 -10.14
N LYS A 146 -25.04 0.61 -11.44
CA LYS A 146 -25.93 0.19 -12.54
C LYS A 146 -26.19 -1.32 -12.52
N SER A 147 -25.16 -2.14 -12.30
CA SER A 147 -25.31 -3.59 -12.20
C SER A 147 -26.13 -3.97 -10.96
N SER A 148 -25.92 -3.30 -9.83
CA SER A 148 -26.59 -3.60 -8.55
C SER A 148 -28.03 -3.07 -8.46
N SER A 149 -28.50 -2.23 -9.37
CA SER A 149 -29.89 -1.79 -9.35
C SER A 149 -30.80 -2.70 -10.18
N ASN A 150 -30.35 -3.10 -11.37
CA ASN A 150 -31.22 -3.74 -12.36
C ASN A 150 -30.78 -5.14 -12.81
N ASN A 151 -29.58 -5.60 -12.48
CA ASN A 151 -29.04 -6.87 -12.97
C ASN A 151 -29.29 -8.07 -12.03
N TYR A 152 -30.11 -7.89 -10.99
CA TYR A 152 -30.50 -9.00 -10.13
C TYR A 152 -31.60 -9.85 -10.78
N ARG A 153 -31.59 -11.13 -10.46
CA ARG A 153 -32.67 -12.06 -10.81
C ARG A 153 -33.99 -11.61 -10.14
N GLU A 154 -35.11 -11.94 -10.78
CA GLU A 154 -36.45 -11.49 -10.34
C GLU A 154 -36.87 -12.04 -8.97
N ASP A 155 -36.39 -13.22 -8.60
CA ASP A 155 -36.54 -13.80 -7.26
C ASP A 155 -35.88 -12.91 -6.18
N PHE A 156 -34.63 -12.46 -6.40
CA PHE A 156 -33.92 -11.58 -5.47
C PHE A 156 -34.58 -10.20 -5.38
N LYS A 157 -35.06 -9.63 -6.50
CA LYS A 157 -35.78 -8.34 -6.50
C LYS A 157 -37.04 -8.38 -5.64
N LYS A 158 -37.78 -9.50 -5.64
CA LYS A 158 -38.97 -9.69 -4.78
C LYS A 158 -38.58 -9.69 -3.31
N VAL A 159 -37.52 -10.42 -2.93
CA VAL A 159 -37.01 -10.47 -1.56
C VAL A 159 -36.52 -9.09 -1.10
N LYS A 160 -35.74 -8.38 -1.92
CA LYS A 160 -35.25 -7.02 -1.63
C LYS A 160 -36.41 -6.06 -1.34
N LYS A 161 -37.42 -5.99 -2.23
CA LYS A 161 -38.60 -5.13 -2.03
C LYS A 161 -39.40 -5.49 -0.78
N GLN A 162 -39.45 -6.76 -0.39
CA GLN A 162 -40.11 -7.18 0.85
C GLN A 162 -39.31 -6.78 2.08
N LYS A 163 -37.99 -6.95 2.06
CA LYS A 163 -37.10 -6.59 3.18
C LYS A 163 -36.98 -5.08 3.39
N GLU A 164 -36.92 -4.29 2.31
CA GLU A 164 -36.86 -2.82 2.38
C GLU A 164 -38.16 -2.18 2.92
N LYS A 165 -39.29 -2.89 2.87
CA LYS A 165 -40.55 -2.44 3.51
C LYS A 165 -40.53 -2.54 5.03
N ILE A 166 -39.62 -3.32 5.60
CA ILE A 166 -39.48 -3.46 7.04
C ILE A 166 -38.87 -2.16 7.56
N LYS A 167 -39.70 -1.31 8.18
CA LYS A 167 -39.20 -0.10 8.85
C LYS A 167 -38.32 -0.53 10.03
N LEU A 168 -37.04 -0.16 9.97
CA LEU A 168 -36.13 -0.36 11.09
C LEU A 168 -36.58 0.50 12.27
N ASN A 169 -36.68 -0.12 13.44
CA ASN A 169 -36.97 0.59 14.67
C ASN A 169 -35.65 1.09 15.28
N PHE A 170 -35.39 2.38 15.18
CA PHE A 170 -34.20 3.01 15.74
C PHE A 170 -34.37 3.46 17.20
N LYS A 171 -35.47 3.09 17.88
CA LYS A 171 -35.66 3.39 19.30
C LYS A 171 -34.76 2.47 20.14
N SER A 172 -33.63 2.98 20.59
CA SER A 172 -32.79 2.36 21.62
C SER A 172 -32.79 3.21 22.89
N LYS A 173 -32.52 2.56 24.03
CA LYS A 173 -32.24 3.20 25.32
C LYS A 173 -30.75 3.60 25.46
N ASN A 174 -29.92 3.32 24.44
CA ASN A 174 -28.47 3.52 24.40
C ASN A 174 -27.70 2.95 25.60
N GLY A 175 -28.24 1.94 26.29
CA GLY A 175 -27.63 1.31 27.46
C GLY A 175 -26.74 0.11 27.13
N GLU A 176 -26.55 -0.19 25.85
CA GLU A 176 -25.76 -1.31 25.39
C GLU A 176 -24.27 -1.08 25.63
N ASN A 177 -23.51 -2.16 25.83
CA ASN A 177 -22.08 -2.07 26.12
C ASN A 177 -21.27 -1.37 25.02
N TYR A 178 -21.72 -1.44 23.76
CA TYR A 178 -21.07 -0.76 22.63
C TYR A 178 -21.29 0.77 22.62
N ASN A 179 -22.18 1.28 23.46
CA ASN A 179 -22.43 2.72 23.60
C ASN A 179 -21.61 3.36 24.75
N LYS A 180 -20.82 2.56 25.47
CA LYS A 180 -19.92 3.06 26.51
C LYS A 180 -18.73 3.79 25.89
N LEU A 181 -18.11 4.68 26.68
CA LEU A 181 -16.86 5.32 26.31
C LEU A 181 -15.75 4.29 26.08
N PHE A 182 -14.88 4.60 25.13
CA PHE A 182 -13.72 3.78 24.84
C PHE A 182 -12.77 3.74 26.03
N SER A 183 -12.25 2.56 26.31
CA SER A 183 -11.20 2.32 27.30
C SER A 183 -9.81 2.34 26.67
N LEU A 184 -8.78 2.55 27.50
CA LEU A 184 -7.39 2.50 27.06
C LEU A 184 -7.02 1.10 26.54
N GLU A 185 -7.59 0.05 27.12
CA GLU A 185 -7.36 -1.35 26.71
C GLU A 185 -7.92 -1.62 25.32
N GLU A 186 -9.13 -1.14 25.03
CA GLU A 186 -9.73 -1.23 23.69
C GLU A 186 -8.91 -0.47 22.65
N LEU A 187 -8.42 0.73 23.00
CA LEU A 187 -7.54 1.51 22.12
C LEU A 187 -6.23 0.78 21.83
N LYS A 188 -5.56 0.23 22.85
CA LYS A 188 -4.33 -0.56 22.67
C LYS A 188 -4.57 -1.83 21.85
N THR A 189 -5.64 -2.55 22.15
CA THR A 189 -6.00 -3.80 21.46
C THR A 189 -6.29 -3.52 19.98
N SER A 190 -7.10 -2.50 19.68
CA SER A 190 -7.41 -2.11 18.30
C SER A 190 -6.18 -1.67 17.51
N LEU A 191 -5.26 -0.90 18.13
CA LEU A 191 -3.99 -0.53 17.51
C LEU A 191 -3.10 -1.75 17.24
N SER A 192 -3.09 -2.74 18.13
CA SER A 192 -2.29 -3.97 17.95
C SER A 192 -2.79 -4.82 16.78
N MET A 193 -4.12 -4.85 16.56
CA MET A 193 -4.77 -5.59 15.48
C MET A 193 -4.75 -4.84 14.13
N ALA A 194 -4.51 -3.52 14.16
CA ALA A 194 -4.46 -2.70 12.97
C ALA A 194 -3.28 -3.10 12.07
N HIS A 195 -3.57 -3.27 10.78
CA HIS A 195 -2.52 -3.50 9.79
C HIS A 195 -1.89 -2.17 9.38
N ASP A 196 -0.61 -2.20 9.01
CA ASP A 196 0.07 -1.02 8.49
C ASP A 196 -0.44 -0.72 7.07
N THR A 197 -1.45 0.14 6.99
CA THR A 197 -1.97 0.67 5.73
C THR A 197 -1.35 2.03 5.42
N ALA A 198 -1.51 2.50 4.17
CA ALA A 198 -1.09 3.84 3.79
C ALA A 198 -1.69 4.91 4.72
N CYS A 199 -0.91 5.95 5.03
CA CYS A 199 -1.37 7.06 5.87
C CYS A 199 -2.57 7.75 5.24
N GLY A 200 -3.48 8.24 6.08
CA GLY A 200 -4.59 9.07 5.65
C GLY A 200 -4.15 10.50 5.25
N PRO A 201 -5.11 11.40 5.00
CA PRO A 201 -4.84 12.81 4.72
C PRO A 201 -4.13 13.55 5.87
N ASP A 202 -4.22 13.00 7.08
CA ASP A 202 -3.50 13.43 8.27
C ASP A 202 -2.01 13.06 8.27
N ASN A 203 -1.59 12.19 7.35
CA ASN A 203 -0.23 11.69 7.21
C ASN A 203 0.33 10.98 8.47
N ILE A 204 -0.56 10.49 9.34
CA ILE A 204 -0.18 9.75 10.56
C ILE A 204 -0.15 8.25 10.25
N HIS A 205 1.01 7.63 10.43
CA HIS A 205 1.18 6.20 10.18
C HIS A 205 0.75 5.36 11.39
N TYR A 206 0.10 4.21 11.18
CA TYR A 206 -0.30 3.30 12.27
C TYR A 206 0.88 2.88 13.16
N GLN A 207 2.03 2.65 12.54
CA GLN A 207 3.28 2.37 13.25
C GLN A 207 3.65 3.45 14.27
N LEU A 208 3.37 4.73 13.99
CA LEU A 208 3.63 5.81 14.94
C LEU A 208 2.69 5.69 16.16
N LEU A 209 1.40 5.44 15.91
CA LEU A 209 0.41 5.27 16.98
C LEU A 209 0.67 4.04 17.85
N LYS A 210 1.12 2.93 17.25
CA LYS A 210 1.48 1.69 17.97
C LYS A 210 2.65 1.86 18.94
N HIS A 211 3.54 2.81 18.68
CA HIS A 211 4.74 3.07 19.50
C HIS A 211 4.62 4.35 20.34
N LEU A 212 3.43 4.93 20.44
CA LEU A 212 3.19 6.06 21.34
C LEU A 212 3.30 5.62 22.81
N PRO A 213 3.85 6.47 23.69
CA PRO A 213 3.82 6.22 25.13
C PRO A 213 2.38 6.31 25.65
N ASP A 214 2.11 5.60 26.75
CA ASP A 214 0.78 5.51 27.36
C ASP A 214 0.16 6.87 27.69
N SER A 215 0.97 7.85 28.12
CA SER A 215 0.51 9.21 28.39
C SER A 215 -0.04 9.93 27.14
N SER A 216 0.55 9.67 25.97
CA SER A 216 0.05 10.18 24.69
C SER A 216 -1.21 9.44 24.24
N LEU A 217 -1.29 8.13 24.48
CA LEU A 217 -2.50 7.33 24.19
C LEU A 217 -3.68 7.74 25.08
N GLU A 218 -3.45 8.06 26.35
CA GLU A 218 -4.48 8.61 27.24
C GLU A 218 -5.01 9.96 26.74
N SER A 219 -4.12 10.80 26.20
CA SER A 219 -4.51 12.08 25.60
C SER A 219 -5.37 11.86 24.35
N LEU A 220 -4.98 10.90 23.49
CA LEU A 220 -5.76 10.50 22.32
C LEU A 220 -7.12 9.91 22.72
N LEU A 221 -7.16 9.08 23.75
CA LEU A 221 -8.39 8.47 24.27
C LEU A 221 -9.38 9.53 24.76
N LYS A 222 -8.90 10.52 25.51
CA LYS A 222 -9.73 11.65 25.95
C LYS A 222 -10.31 12.40 24.75
N LEU A 223 -9.51 12.66 23.72
CA LEU A 223 -10.00 13.30 22.49
C LEU A 223 -11.08 12.45 21.81
N MET A 224 -10.88 11.14 21.68
CA MET A 224 -11.85 10.23 21.05
C MET A 224 -13.17 10.18 21.84
N ASN A 225 -13.11 10.08 23.17
CA ASN A 225 -14.28 10.06 24.03
C ASN A 225 -15.02 11.40 24.02
N ASN A 226 -14.29 12.52 23.96
CA ASN A 226 -14.91 13.84 23.82
C ASN A 226 -15.70 13.97 22.50
N ILE A 227 -15.18 13.44 21.37
CA ILE A 227 -15.90 13.41 20.09
C ILE A 227 -17.13 12.51 20.18
N TRP A 228 -17.00 11.36 20.86
CA TRP A 228 -18.09 10.40 21.05
C TRP A 228 -19.26 11.02 21.82
N GLU A 229 -18.97 11.77 22.88
CA GLU A 229 -20.00 12.43 23.69
C GLU A 229 -20.56 13.70 23.05
N SER A 230 -19.73 14.50 22.37
CA SER A 230 -20.18 15.75 21.77
C SER A 230 -21.13 15.52 20.60
N GLY A 231 -21.05 14.37 19.91
CA GLY A 231 -21.85 14.08 18.72
C GLY A 231 -21.51 14.96 17.50
N ASP A 232 -20.74 16.02 17.72
CA ASP A 232 -20.04 16.79 16.72
C ASP A 232 -18.90 15.92 16.18
N LEU A 233 -19.26 15.06 15.23
CA LEU A 233 -18.35 14.65 14.17
C LEU A 233 -17.93 15.93 13.46
N LEU A 234 -16.94 16.63 14.04
CA LEU A 234 -16.28 17.78 13.45
C LEU A 234 -16.11 17.45 11.98
N THR A 235 -16.81 18.19 11.13
CA THR A 235 -16.91 18.00 9.67
C THR A 235 -15.54 18.04 8.95
N ARG A 236 -14.45 18.10 9.71
CA ARG A 236 -13.05 18.18 9.28
C ARG A 236 -12.22 16.97 9.71
N ILE A 237 -12.76 16.04 10.50
CA ILE A 237 -12.00 14.89 11.01
C ILE A 237 -12.53 13.60 10.39
N ILE A 238 -11.90 13.27 9.26
CA ILE A 238 -11.49 11.90 8.93
C ILE A 238 -12.59 10.95 8.40
N GLN A 239 -12.73 10.94 7.07
CA GLN A 239 -13.26 9.79 6.30
C GLN A 239 -12.48 8.47 6.54
N SER A 240 -11.28 8.50 7.14
CA SER A 240 -10.47 7.29 7.42
C SER A 240 -10.95 6.47 8.63
N LEU A 241 -11.59 7.08 9.63
CA LEU A 241 -12.10 6.41 10.83
C LEU A 241 -13.49 5.82 10.60
N TYR A 242 -14.27 6.38 9.67
CA TYR A 242 -15.51 5.77 9.20
C TYR A 242 -15.26 4.46 8.43
N SER A 243 -14.11 4.33 7.75
CA SER A 243 -13.75 3.08 7.07
C SER A 243 -13.42 1.96 8.05
N THR A 244 -12.88 2.29 9.23
CA THR A 244 -12.70 1.34 10.34
C THR A 244 -14.00 1.07 11.08
N ALA A 245 -14.82 2.07 11.40
CA ALA A 245 -16.10 1.84 12.10
C ALA A 245 -17.10 0.99 11.29
N LEU A 246 -17.15 1.15 9.96
CA LEU A 246 -17.99 0.32 9.08
C LEU A 246 -17.47 -1.11 8.89
N ARG A 247 -16.22 -1.42 9.29
CA ARG A 247 -15.69 -2.79 9.32
C ARG A 247 -16.05 -3.58 10.58
N TRP A 248 -16.61 -2.92 11.59
CA TRP A 248 -17.01 -3.55 12.86
C TRP A 248 -18.52 -3.86 12.94
N LEU A 249 -19.29 -3.54 11.89
CA LEU A 249 -20.73 -3.81 11.80
C LEU A 249 -21.10 -4.98 10.88
N HIS A 250 -20.13 -5.88 10.59
CA HIS A 250 -20.38 -7.12 9.86
C HIS A 250 -19.60 -8.31 10.42
#